data_AF-A0A9W7ZMD0-F1
#
_entry.id   AF-A0A9W7ZMD0-F1
#
_cell.length_a   1.000
_cell.length_b   1.000
_cell.length_c   1.000
_cell.angle_alpha   90.00
_cell.angle_beta   90.00
_cell.angle_gamma   90.00
#
_symmetry.space_group_name_H-M   'P 1'
#
loop_
_entity.id
_entity.type
_entity.pdbx_description
1 polymer ?
#
loop_
_entity_poly.entity_id
_entity_poly.type
_entity_poly.pdbx_seq_one_letter_code
_entity_poly.pdbx_strand_id
1 'polypeptide(L)'
;MPTLPDGAPVDLPDAIPYRPHLSPNQFYREHLRPNLPVLLGPALTAHWPARQRWARATELPWPADFPALAKLRRGVTEWASSCPLDGLGFLNRLLELMERDTVAVDSDEGTGLAWRCLVPDTEHLVHRFGTARVCVTDCRADPATASDAEICRECTLAEYVERHLRPNQKPETGRSEDGGGSGTVWHTMLDRLREVVSTRPPEKVDPTLLAERLGEFGRHPRPSERGSSGSCATPRVPAPIPPPGHHYLKDWHMVRQFPDARAYTTPEVFADDWLNAFWDHRTASAATADHPDADDYRFVYIGAHGTWTPFHTDVFGSYSWSSNVCGIKHWILYPPSTQQPPSNATNHPTIIPTEGVHDIYRPDLAATFPTLQHPQTRRYHIYQLPGETLFVPSGWAHQVENIGDTISINHNWGNAANVVHLATVLQRELDRVEAAIADCRDLMDAIEWRDHCQVVLRANHGMNYEEFYRYVAFNAERLMATTNAEQPPDSWLIPGYIEWSLGQLRKALGSYLLADGRTAGMAWVQEARLLQRRIKCYSATTV
;
A
#
# COMPACT_ATOMS: atom_id res chain seq x y z
N MET A 1 21.36 0.95 -2.85
CA MET A 1 20.89 -0.16 -3.71
C MET A 1 20.25 -1.20 -2.80
N PRO A 2 19.13 -1.85 -3.18
CA PRO A 2 18.81 -3.15 -2.61
C PRO A 2 20.05 -4.02 -2.87
N THR A 3 20.70 -4.44 -1.80
CA THR A 3 21.82 -5.36 -1.89
C THR A 3 21.31 -6.69 -1.42
N LEU A 4 21.59 -7.73 -2.20
CA LEU A 4 21.41 -9.08 -1.70
C LEU A 4 22.23 -9.23 -0.40
N PRO A 5 21.91 -10.21 0.48
CA PRO A 5 22.65 -10.43 1.72
C PRO A 5 24.18 -10.65 1.53
N ASP A 6 24.65 -10.87 0.31
CA ASP A 6 26.04 -11.01 -0.12
C ASP A 6 26.67 -9.72 -0.68
N GLY A 7 25.92 -8.61 -0.73
CA GLY A 7 26.38 -7.31 -1.21
C GLY A 7 26.21 -7.08 -2.71
N ALA A 8 25.68 -8.03 -3.48
CA ALA A 8 25.47 -7.86 -4.91
C ALA A 8 24.36 -6.82 -5.20
N PRO A 9 24.56 -5.91 -6.18
CA PRO A 9 23.52 -4.98 -6.60
C PRO A 9 22.35 -5.76 -7.22
N VAL A 10 21.13 -5.42 -6.80
CA VAL A 10 19.91 -5.91 -7.43
C VAL A 10 19.57 -5.01 -8.61
N ASP A 11 19.50 -5.59 -9.81
CA ASP A 11 19.01 -4.89 -10.99
C ASP A 11 17.51 -4.60 -10.81
N LEU A 12 17.16 -3.33 -10.92
CA LEU A 12 15.77 -2.90 -10.86
C LEU A 12 15.06 -3.32 -12.16
N PRO A 13 13.86 -3.92 -12.07
CA PRO A 13 13.15 -4.35 -13.27
C PRO A 13 12.67 -3.13 -14.07
N ASP A 14 12.48 -3.30 -15.38
CA ASP A 14 11.90 -2.26 -16.25
C ASP A 14 10.46 -1.94 -15.89
N ALA A 15 9.66 -2.99 -15.68
CA ALA A 15 8.29 -2.90 -15.20
C ALA A 15 8.14 -3.69 -13.89
N ILE A 16 7.16 -3.32 -13.06
CA ILE A 16 6.80 -4.21 -11.95
C ILE A 16 6.16 -5.48 -12.52
N PRO A 17 6.72 -6.67 -12.23
CA PRO A 17 6.24 -7.91 -12.82
C PRO A 17 4.84 -8.26 -12.33
N TYR A 18 4.00 -8.73 -13.26
CA TYR A 18 2.72 -9.36 -12.96
C TYR A 18 2.90 -10.88 -12.95
N ARG A 19 2.66 -11.52 -11.80
CA ARG A 19 2.81 -12.97 -11.59
C ARG A 19 1.49 -13.54 -11.08
N PRO A 20 0.59 -14.00 -11.97
CA PRO A 20 -0.76 -14.42 -11.56
C PRO A 20 -0.75 -15.58 -10.57
N HIS A 21 0.29 -16.42 -10.65
CA HIS A 21 0.56 -17.51 -9.73
C HIS A 21 2.03 -17.46 -9.33
N LEU A 22 2.28 -17.60 -8.04
CA LEU A 22 3.62 -17.60 -7.49
C LEU A 22 3.64 -18.54 -6.29
N SER A 23 4.53 -19.52 -6.29
CA SER A 23 4.75 -20.33 -5.09
C SER A 23 5.46 -19.51 -4.01
N PRO A 24 5.30 -19.83 -2.72
CA PRO A 24 6.05 -19.20 -1.63
C PRO A 24 7.56 -19.18 -1.87
N ASN A 25 8.09 -20.27 -2.43
CA ASN A 25 9.51 -20.40 -2.70
C ASN A 25 9.99 -19.49 -3.85
N GLN A 26 9.22 -19.35 -4.94
CA GLN A 26 9.51 -18.40 -6.00
C GLN A 26 9.41 -16.96 -5.49
N PHE A 27 8.37 -16.65 -4.71
CA PHE A 27 8.23 -15.34 -4.08
C PHE A 27 9.43 -14.98 -3.21
N TYR A 28 9.89 -15.91 -2.37
CA TYR A 28 11.09 -15.71 -1.55
C TYR A 28 12.32 -15.37 -2.41
N ARG A 29 12.61 -16.18 -3.43
CA ARG A 29 13.84 -16.04 -4.24
C ARG A 29 13.83 -14.83 -5.15
N GLU A 30 12.69 -14.53 -5.75
CA GLU A 30 12.58 -13.56 -6.84
C GLU A 30 12.11 -12.17 -6.39
N HIS A 31 11.48 -12.07 -5.22
CA HIS A 31 10.86 -10.82 -4.76
C HIS A 31 11.24 -10.44 -3.33
N LEU A 32 11.02 -11.32 -2.36
CA LEU A 32 11.28 -11.02 -0.95
C LEU A 32 12.77 -10.79 -0.67
N ARG A 33 13.63 -11.76 -1.04
CA ARG A 33 15.08 -11.70 -0.82
C ARG A 33 15.77 -10.56 -1.59
N PRO A 34 15.48 -10.31 -2.90
CA PRO A 34 16.04 -9.17 -3.62
C PRO A 34 15.35 -7.84 -3.29
N ASN A 35 14.29 -7.85 -2.46
CA ASN A 35 13.52 -6.67 -2.07
C ASN A 35 12.88 -5.96 -3.28
N LEU A 36 12.20 -6.72 -4.15
CA LEU A 36 11.56 -6.25 -5.39
C LEU A 36 10.04 -6.43 -5.33
N PRO A 37 9.25 -5.44 -5.77
CA PRO A 37 7.79 -5.51 -5.76
C PRO A 37 7.29 -6.52 -6.79
N VAL A 38 6.07 -7.02 -6.58
CA VAL A 38 5.36 -7.89 -7.52
C VAL A 38 3.86 -7.70 -7.41
N LEU A 39 3.18 -7.71 -8.55
CA LEU A 39 1.73 -7.72 -8.62
C LEU A 39 1.23 -9.16 -8.86
N LEU A 40 0.43 -9.68 -7.94
CA LEU A 40 -0.11 -11.04 -7.97
C LEU A 40 -1.56 -11.03 -8.46
N GLY A 41 -1.96 -12.11 -9.13
CA GLY A 41 -3.27 -12.23 -9.77
C GLY A 41 -4.42 -12.50 -8.80
N PRO A 42 -5.67 -12.37 -9.28
CA PRO A 42 -6.88 -12.45 -8.45
C PRO A 42 -7.17 -13.84 -7.86
N ALA A 43 -6.54 -14.89 -8.37
CA ALA A 43 -6.69 -16.25 -7.86
C ALA A 43 -6.16 -16.39 -6.42
N LEU A 44 -5.18 -15.57 -6.02
CA LEU A 44 -4.56 -15.62 -4.69
C LEU A 44 -5.56 -15.44 -3.54
N THR A 45 -6.60 -14.63 -3.77
CA THR A 45 -7.56 -14.22 -2.74
C THR A 45 -9.00 -14.59 -3.09
N ALA A 46 -9.23 -15.33 -4.18
CA ALA A 46 -10.57 -15.65 -4.68
C ALA A 46 -11.47 -16.37 -3.65
N HIS A 47 -10.89 -17.13 -2.72
CA HIS A 47 -11.60 -17.85 -1.67
C HIS A 47 -12.01 -16.99 -0.47
N TRP A 48 -11.57 -15.73 -0.40
CA TRP A 48 -11.84 -14.88 0.76
C TRP A 48 -13.32 -14.51 0.88
N PRO A 49 -13.94 -14.62 2.07
CA PRO A 49 -15.28 -14.12 2.31
C PRO A 49 -15.45 -12.63 1.97
N ALA A 50 -14.43 -11.80 2.22
CA ALA A 50 -14.43 -10.39 1.85
C ALA A 50 -14.63 -10.17 0.34
N ARG A 51 -13.99 -10.99 -0.50
CA ARG A 51 -14.11 -10.93 -1.97
C ARG A 51 -15.51 -11.28 -2.48
N GLN A 52 -16.28 -12.01 -1.67
CA GLN A 52 -17.63 -12.47 -2.02
C GLN A 52 -18.73 -11.58 -1.43
N ARG A 53 -18.46 -10.87 -0.33
CA ARG A 53 -19.49 -10.20 0.47
C ARG A 53 -19.31 -8.71 0.64
N TRP A 54 -18.10 -8.18 0.50
CA TRP A 54 -17.84 -6.74 0.70
C TRP A 54 -17.96 -5.93 -0.57
N ALA A 55 -18.02 -6.59 -1.71
CA ALA A 55 -18.22 -5.97 -3.00
C ALA A 55 -19.40 -6.62 -3.71
N ARG A 56 -20.15 -5.80 -4.43
CA ARG A 56 -21.22 -6.23 -5.31
C ARG A 56 -20.94 -5.78 -6.73
N ALA A 57 -21.49 -6.52 -7.67
CA ALA A 57 -21.53 -6.09 -9.05
C ALA A 57 -22.46 -4.88 -9.22
N THR A 58 -22.07 -3.93 -10.05
CA THR A 58 -22.94 -2.91 -10.62
C THR A 58 -22.75 -2.89 -12.13
N GLU A 59 -23.84 -2.67 -12.85
CA GLU A 59 -23.82 -2.57 -14.30
C GLU A 59 -23.65 -1.12 -14.71
N LEU A 60 -22.68 -0.88 -15.57
CA LEU A 60 -22.39 0.43 -16.12
C LEU A 60 -22.70 0.40 -17.60
N PRO A 61 -23.68 1.20 -18.07
CA PRO A 61 -24.01 1.26 -19.48
C PRO A 61 -22.76 1.52 -20.32
N TRP A 62 -22.57 0.73 -21.38
CA TRP A 62 -21.51 0.96 -22.33
C TRP A 62 -21.80 2.27 -23.07
N PRO A 63 -20.90 3.27 -23.06
CA PRO A 63 -21.21 4.55 -23.67
C PRO A 63 -21.41 4.36 -25.18
N ALA A 64 -22.45 4.99 -25.74
CA ALA A 64 -22.84 4.80 -27.14
C ALA A 64 -21.75 5.23 -28.15
N ASP A 65 -20.91 6.18 -27.75
CA ASP A 65 -19.77 6.69 -28.50
C ASP A 65 -18.47 5.91 -28.21
N PHE A 66 -18.51 4.84 -27.41
CA PHE A 66 -17.33 4.08 -26.99
C PHE A 66 -16.94 3.02 -28.01
N PRO A 67 -15.64 2.90 -28.38
CA PRO A 67 -15.18 1.84 -29.25
C PRO A 67 -15.64 0.48 -28.75
N ALA A 68 -16.19 -0.36 -29.64
CA ALA A 68 -16.46 -1.74 -29.31
C ALA A 68 -15.20 -2.44 -28.78
N LEU A 69 -15.36 -3.39 -27.87
CA LEU A 69 -14.25 -4.06 -27.21
C LEU A 69 -13.23 -4.67 -28.18
N ALA A 70 -13.69 -5.24 -29.30
CA ALA A 70 -12.85 -5.75 -30.38
C ALA A 70 -11.96 -4.65 -31.03
N LYS A 71 -12.45 -3.40 -31.11
CA LYS A 71 -11.67 -2.27 -31.62
C LYS A 71 -10.60 -1.84 -30.61
N LEU A 72 -10.92 -1.84 -29.31
CA LEU A 72 -9.94 -1.56 -28.25
C LEU A 72 -8.83 -2.61 -28.24
N ARG A 73 -9.21 -3.90 -28.31
CA ARG A 73 -8.25 -5.01 -28.34
C ARG A 73 -7.29 -4.92 -29.52
N ARG A 74 -7.80 -4.60 -30.71
CA ARG A 74 -6.95 -4.35 -31.89
C ARG A 74 -6.01 -3.17 -31.68
N GLY A 75 -6.53 -2.04 -31.19
CA GLY A 75 -5.71 -0.85 -30.90
C GLY A 75 -4.57 -1.13 -29.92
N VAL A 76 -4.86 -1.82 -28.80
CA VAL A 76 -3.82 -2.20 -27.83
C VAL A 76 -2.82 -3.18 -28.44
N THR A 77 -3.25 -4.14 -29.27
CA THR A 77 -2.35 -5.10 -29.93
C THR A 77 -1.44 -4.44 -30.97
N GLU A 78 -1.98 -3.54 -31.79
CA GLU A 78 -1.22 -2.75 -32.75
C GLU A 78 -0.20 -1.86 -32.03
N TRP A 79 -0.62 -1.24 -30.94
CA TRP A 79 0.23 -0.42 -30.10
C TRP A 79 1.36 -1.23 -29.43
N ALA A 80 1.04 -2.41 -28.88
CA ALA A 80 2.01 -3.34 -28.30
C ALA A 80 3.11 -3.77 -29.28
N SER A 81 2.74 -3.92 -30.55
CA SER A 81 3.67 -4.30 -31.62
C SER A 81 4.64 -3.17 -32.00
N SER A 82 4.32 -1.93 -31.62
CA SER A 82 5.07 -0.72 -31.99
C SER A 82 5.92 -0.13 -30.85
N CYS A 83 5.61 -0.45 -29.59
CA CYS A 83 6.35 0.05 -28.43
C CYS A 83 6.18 -0.89 -27.21
N PRO A 84 7.21 -1.62 -26.77
CA PRO A 84 7.15 -2.43 -25.55
C PRO A 84 7.28 -1.51 -24.33
N LEU A 85 6.18 -0.88 -23.91
CA LEU A 85 6.15 0.09 -22.81
C LEU A 85 5.58 -0.46 -21.50
N ASP A 86 6.00 0.17 -20.40
CA ASP A 86 5.27 0.23 -19.14
C ASP A 86 3.83 0.69 -19.39
N GLY A 87 2.86 -0.11 -18.95
CA GLY A 87 1.43 0.16 -19.13
C GLY A 87 0.70 -0.82 -20.05
N LEU A 88 1.39 -1.49 -20.98
CA LEU A 88 0.81 -2.56 -21.80
C LEU A 88 0.23 -3.70 -20.96
N GLY A 89 0.98 -4.11 -19.93
CA GLY A 89 0.53 -5.13 -18.99
C GLY A 89 -0.78 -4.74 -18.30
N PHE A 90 -0.93 -3.48 -17.89
CA PHE A 90 -2.16 -2.97 -17.31
C PHE A 90 -3.31 -2.97 -18.33
N LEU A 91 -3.09 -2.40 -19.52
CA LEU A 91 -4.11 -2.31 -20.55
C LEU A 91 -4.63 -3.69 -20.98
N ASN A 92 -3.74 -4.68 -21.11
CA ASN A 92 -4.14 -6.06 -21.40
C ASN A 92 -4.99 -6.66 -20.27
N ARG A 93 -4.56 -6.52 -19.00
CA ARG A 93 -5.33 -7.03 -17.85
C ARG A 93 -6.68 -6.33 -17.72
N LEU A 94 -6.74 -5.03 -17.99
CA LEU A 94 -7.98 -4.27 -17.99
C LEU A 94 -8.91 -4.71 -19.11
N LEU A 95 -8.40 -4.91 -20.34
CA LEU A 95 -9.20 -5.42 -21.43
C LEU A 95 -9.72 -6.83 -21.15
N GLU A 96 -8.90 -7.72 -20.59
CA GLU A 96 -9.34 -9.06 -20.16
C GLU A 96 -10.44 -8.98 -19.11
N LEU A 97 -10.33 -8.05 -18.15
CA LEU A 97 -11.37 -7.79 -17.15
C LEU A 97 -12.66 -7.29 -17.80
N MET A 98 -12.57 -6.36 -18.76
CA MET A 98 -13.72 -5.84 -19.49
C MET A 98 -14.36 -6.91 -20.38
N GLU A 99 -13.57 -7.75 -21.06
CA GLU A 99 -14.02 -8.88 -21.90
C GLU A 99 -14.78 -9.92 -21.08
N ARG A 100 -14.30 -10.23 -19.87
CA ARG A 100 -14.97 -11.17 -18.98
C ARG A 100 -16.29 -10.64 -18.43
N ASP A 101 -16.32 -9.37 -18.07
CA ASP A 101 -17.41 -8.80 -17.26
C ASP A 101 -18.38 -7.92 -18.05
N THR A 102 -18.25 -7.81 -19.37
CA THR A 102 -19.26 -7.14 -20.22
C THR A 102 -20.46 -8.05 -20.45
N VAL A 103 -21.67 -7.54 -20.20
CA VAL A 103 -22.95 -8.24 -20.33
C VAL A 103 -23.89 -7.51 -21.29
N ALA A 104 -24.81 -8.25 -21.91
CA ALA A 104 -25.92 -7.66 -22.64
C ALA A 104 -26.99 -7.18 -21.66
N VAL A 105 -27.54 -5.99 -21.90
CA VAL A 105 -28.63 -5.42 -21.12
C VAL A 105 -29.78 -5.10 -22.05
N ASP A 106 -30.92 -5.75 -21.85
CA ASP A 106 -32.14 -5.45 -22.58
C ASP A 106 -32.81 -4.21 -21.97
N SER A 107 -33.17 -3.27 -22.83
CA SER A 107 -33.92 -2.06 -22.49
C SER A 107 -35.09 -1.87 -23.43
N ASP A 108 -36.03 -0.98 -23.08
CA ASP A 108 -37.16 -0.64 -23.95
C ASP A 108 -36.73 -0.07 -25.32
N GLU A 109 -35.47 0.40 -25.44
CA GLU A 109 -34.87 0.92 -26.68
C GLU A 109 -34.04 -0.13 -27.47
N GLY A 110 -33.96 -1.37 -26.98
CA GLY A 110 -33.22 -2.48 -27.58
C GLY A 110 -32.15 -3.09 -26.66
N THR A 111 -31.36 -4.03 -27.20
CA THR A 111 -30.29 -4.73 -26.46
C THR A 111 -28.99 -3.91 -26.52
N GLY A 112 -28.59 -3.34 -25.38
CA GLY A 112 -27.32 -2.64 -25.18
C GLY A 112 -26.25 -3.53 -24.55
N LEU A 113 -25.06 -2.96 -24.33
CA LEU A 113 -24.01 -3.58 -23.51
C LEU A 113 -23.86 -2.78 -22.21
N ALA A 114 -23.52 -3.48 -21.13
CA ALA A 114 -23.04 -2.86 -19.91
C ALA A 114 -21.80 -3.60 -19.41
N TRP A 115 -20.87 -2.87 -18.82
CA TRP A 115 -19.76 -3.48 -18.11
C TRP A 115 -20.12 -3.68 -16.64
N ARG A 116 -19.95 -4.90 -16.14
CA ARG A 116 -20.18 -5.26 -14.75
C ARG A 116 -18.92 -5.03 -13.94
N CYS A 117 -18.87 -3.95 -13.16
CA CYS A 117 -17.73 -3.66 -12.28
C CYS A 117 -18.06 -3.95 -10.81
N LEU A 118 -17.02 -4.17 -9.99
CA LEU A 118 -17.17 -4.36 -8.55
C LEU A 118 -17.07 -3.02 -7.82
N VAL A 119 -18.06 -2.76 -6.97
CA VAL A 119 -18.14 -1.60 -6.07
C VAL A 119 -18.41 -2.06 -4.64
N PRO A 120 -18.16 -1.23 -3.60
CA PRO A 120 -18.49 -1.57 -2.22
C PRO A 120 -19.95 -2.01 -2.06
N ASP A 121 -20.16 -3.16 -1.42
CA ASP A 121 -21.49 -3.55 -0.92
C ASP A 121 -21.76 -2.82 0.39
N THR A 122 -22.17 -1.56 0.25
CA THR A 122 -22.44 -0.66 1.37
C THR A 122 -23.56 -1.18 2.28
N GLU A 123 -24.54 -1.94 1.76
CA GLU A 123 -25.60 -2.52 2.59
C GLU A 123 -25.05 -3.61 3.50
N HIS A 124 -24.27 -4.54 2.94
CA HIS A 124 -23.61 -5.59 3.70
C HIS A 124 -22.67 -5.00 4.77
N LEU A 125 -21.84 -4.03 4.38
CA LEU A 125 -20.88 -3.39 5.29
C LEU A 125 -21.58 -2.69 6.45
N VAL A 126 -22.63 -1.91 6.19
CA VAL A 126 -23.41 -1.24 7.25
C VAL A 126 -24.17 -2.23 8.10
N HIS A 127 -24.79 -3.26 7.53
CA HIS A 127 -25.48 -4.28 8.30
C HIS A 127 -24.52 -5.03 9.23
N ARG A 128 -23.33 -5.41 8.75
CA ARG A 128 -22.39 -6.23 9.51
C ARG A 128 -21.54 -5.43 10.50
N PHE A 129 -21.12 -4.22 10.11
CA PHE A 129 -20.11 -3.43 10.82
C PHE A 129 -20.55 -1.99 11.07
N GLY A 130 -21.80 -1.62 10.80
CA GLY A 130 -22.26 -0.23 10.81
C GLY A 130 -22.05 0.53 12.12
N THR A 131 -22.07 -0.17 13.26
CA THR A 131 -21.81 0.41 14.59
C THR A 131 -20.33 0.51 14.95
N ALA A 132 -19.43 0.00 14.11
CA ALA A 132 -17.99 0.05 14.32
C ALA A 132 -17.53 1.51 14.40
N ARG A 133 -16.83 1.88 15.47
CA ARG A 133 -16.11 3.14 15.58
C ARG A 133 -14.88 3.09 14.68
N VAL A 134 -14.72 4.08 13.80
CA VAL A 134 -13.66 4.17 12.79
C VAL A 134 -13.12 5.59 12.75
N CYS A 135 -11.81 5.75 12.49
CA CYS A 135 -11.23 7.07 12.19
C CYS A 135 -11.21 7.29 10.69
N VAL A 136 -11.54 8.51 10.29
CA VAL A 136 -11.61 8.93 8.90
C VAL A 136 -10.69 10.12 8.73
N THR A 137 -9.72 10.00 7.83
CA THR A 137 -8.70 11.02 7.59
C THR A 137 -9.08 11.92 6.41
N ASP A 138 -8.97 13.24 6.54
CA ASP A 138 -8.95 14.13 5.37
C ASP A 138 -7.60 13.99 4.67
N CYS A 139 -7.56 13.25 3.56
CA CYS A 139 -6.33 12.99 2.83
C CYS A 139 -5.76 14.24 2.13
N ARG A 140 -6.49 15.35 2.05
CA ARG A 140 -6.00 16.60 1.42
C ARG A 140 -5.66 17.70 2.42
N ALA A 141 -5.89 17.48 3.72
CA ALA A 141 -5.43 18.39 4.75
C ALA A 141 -3.89 18.47 4.72
N ASP A 142 -3.35 19.69 4.75
CA ASP A 142 -1.90 19.88 4.89
C ASP A 142 -1.52 19.65 6.35
N PRO A 143 -0.72 18.61 6.68
CA PRO A 143 -0.38 18.28 8.06
C PRO A 143 0.34 19.42 8.80
N ALA A 144 0.97 20.34 8.08
CA ALA A 144 1.67 21.47 8.68
C ALA A 144 0.74 22.60 9.14
N THR A 145 -0.52 22.60 8.70
CA THR A 145 -1.45 23.72 8.92
C THR A 145 -2.81 23.31 9.46
N ALA A 146 -3.24 22.07 9.21
CA ALA A 146 -4.49 21.54 9.73
C ALA A 146 -4.33 21.05 11.17
N SER A 147 -5.35 21.27 11.99
CA SER A 147 -5.42 20.67 13.33
C SER A 147 -5.69 19.16 13.25
N ASP A 148 -5.31 18.42 14.31
CA ASP A 148 -5.55 16.97 14.37
C ASP A 148 -7.04 16.59 14.18
N ALA A 149 -7.96 17.43 14.66
CA ALA A 149 -9.40 17.25 14.51
C ALA A 149 -9.93 17.57 13.09
N GLU A 150 -9.16 18.32 12.31
CA GLU A 150 -9.40 18.52 10.88
C GLU A 150 -8.80 17.38 10.05
N ILE A 151 -7.71 16.76 10.55
CA ILE A 151 -7.02 15.66 9.88
C ILE A 151 -7.73 14.32 10.11
N CYS A 152 -8.10 13.95 11.34
CA CYS A 152 -8.80 12.68 11.62
C CYS A 152 -10.07 12.90 12.46
N ARG A 153 -11.15 12.25 12.06
CA ARG A 153 -12.45 12.31 12.73
C ARG A 153 -12.97 10.92 13.00
N GLU A 154 -13.42 10.68 14.23
CA GLU A 154 -14.10 9.44 14.56
C GLU A 154 -15.59 9.50 14.21
N CYS A 155 -16.07 8.46 13.55
CA CYS A 155 -17.50 8.24 13.33
C CYS A 155 -17.82 6.74 13.38
N THR A 156 -19.09 6.39 13.20
CA THR A 156 -19.47 5.01 12.93
C THR A 156 -19.28 4.69 11.44
N LEU A 157 -19.04 3.42 11.10
CA LEU A 157 -18.94 3.00 9.70
C LEU A 157 -20.22 3.36 8.92
N ALA A 158 -21.40 3.24 9.54
CA ALA A 158 -22.66 3.64 8.92
C ALA A 158 -22.67 5.12 8.52
N GLU A 159 -22.22 6.01 9.40
CA GLU A 159 -22.11 7.44 9.10
C GLU A 159 -21.08 7.71 8.00
N TYR A 160 -19.94 7.01 8.00
CA TYR A 160 -18.93 7.14 6.95
C TYR A 160 -19.52 6.77 5.58
N VAL A 161 -20.15 5.60 5.48
CA VAL A 161 -20.76 5.08 4.25
C VAL A 161 -21.81 6.05 3.72
N GLU A 162 -22.72 6.51 4.58
CA GLU A 162 -23.79 7.43 4.18
C GLU A 162 -23.24 8.76 3.67
N ARG A 163 -22.23 9.33 4.34
CA ARG A 163 -21.68 10.64 3.98
C ARG A 163 -20.76 10.61 2.76
N HIS A 164 -20.00 9.53 2.57
CA HIS A 164 -18.86 9.54 1.65
C HIS A 164 -18.95 8.53 0.51
N LEU A 165 -19.68 7.42 0.67
CA LEU A 165 -19.87 6.42 -0.39
C LEU A 165 -21.27 6.47 -1.02
N ARG A 166 -22.25 7.13 -0.37
CA ARG A 166 -23.63 7.30 -0.86
C ARG A 166 -24.07 8.76 -0.98
N PRO A 167 -23.24 9.72 -1.46
CA PRO A 167 -23.57 11.14 -1.37
C PRO A 167 -24.87 11.54 -2.11
N ASN A 168 -25.26 10.78 -3.14
CA ASN A 168 -26.43 11.06 -3.99
C ASN A 168 -27.71 10.31 -3.59
N GLN A 169 -27.73 9.57 -2.47
CA GLN A 169 -28.94 8.89 -1.96
C GLN A 169 -29.71 9.72 -0.92
N LYS A 170 -29.34 10.99 -0.68
CA LYS A 170 -30.13 11.89 0.16
C LYS A 170 -31.55 12.03 -0.41
N PRO A 171 -32.60 12.04 0.43
CA PRO A 171 -33.95 12.36 -0.01
C PRO A 171 -34.05 13.86 -0.28
N GLU A 172 -33.57 14.31 -1.43
CA GLU A 172 -33.95 15.61 -1.96
C GLU A 172 -35.30 15.46 -2.65
N THR A 173 -36.26 16.22 -2.14
CA THR A 173 -37.62 16.35 -2.62
C THR A 173 -37.64 16.63 -4.12
N GLY A 174 -37.92 15.59 -4.92
CA GLY A 174 -38.42 15.67 -6.29
C GLY A 174 -37.48 16.31 -7.32
N ARG A 175 -36.61 15.51 -7.94
CA ARG A 175 -36.29 15.58 -9.38
C ARG A 175 -35.41 14.40 -9.83
N SER A 176 -35.90 13.75 -10.90
CA SER A 176 -35.30 12.77 -11.82
C SER A 176 -34.33 11.72 -11.30
N GLU A 177 -34.75 10.46 -11.44
CA GLU A 177 -33.93 9.26 -11.50
C GLU A 177 -32.92 9.37 -12.66
N ASP A 178 -31.68 9.74 -12.35
CA ASP A 178 -30.52 9.39 -13.18
C ASP A 178 -29.48 8.82 -12.23
N GLY A 179 -29.13 7.54 -12.41
CA GLY A 179 -28.17 6.80 -11.59
C GLY A 179 -26.75 7.35 -11.71
N GLY A 180 -26.47 8.46 -11.05
CA GLY A 180 -25.18 9.15 -11.07
C GLY A 180 -24.39 8.88 -9.79
N GLY A 181 -23.27 8.16 -9.90
CA GLY A 181 -22.31 8.00 -8.80
C GLY A 181 -21.15 7.12 -9.22
N SER A 182 -21.44 5.90 -9.70
CA SER A 182 -20.43 5.00 -10.25
C SER A 182 -20.09 5.31 -11.72
N GLY A 183 -21.05 5.79 -12.51
CA GLY A 183 -20.88 6.04 -13.94
C GLY A 183 -19.66 6.90 -14.30
N THR A 184 -19.48 8.04 -13.65
CA THR A 184 -18.52 9.10 -14.03
C THR A 184 -17.04 8.70 -13.94
N VAL A 185 -16.65 7.91 -12.95
CA VAL A 185 -15.26 7.43 -12.78
C VAL A 185 -14.87 6.49 -13.91
N TRP A 186 -15.79 5.59 -14.26
CA TRP A 186 -15.56 4.63 -15.33
C TRP A 186 -15.67 5.28 -16.71
N HIS A 187 -16.53 6.29 -16.89
CA HIS A 187 -16.49 7.14 -18.08
C HIS A 187 -15.14 7.84 -18.23
N THR A 188 -14.53 8.33 -17.13
CA THR A 188 -13.17 8.90 -17.16
C THR A 188 -12.14 7.86 -17.60
N MET A 189 -12.20 6.65 -17.06
CA MET A 189 -11.28 5.57 -17.43
C MET A 189 -11.46 5.10 -18.88
N LEU A 190 -12.72 5.04 -19.33
CA LEU A 190 -13.11 4.77 -20.71
C LEU A 190 -12.56 5.87 -21.63
N ASP A 191 -12.81 7.15 -21.36
CA ASP A 191 -12.31 8.27 -22.17
C ASP A 191 -10.78 8.27 -22.30
N ARG A 192 -10.05 7.77 -21.29
CA ARG A 192 -8.59 7.61 -21.36
C ARG A 192 -8.15 6.37 -22.14
N LEU A 193 -8.88 5.25 -22.05
CA LEU A 193 -8.70 4.14 -22.98
C LEU A 193 -8.90 4.58 -24.44
N ARG A 194 -9.88 5.46 -24.71
CA ARG A 194 -10.03 6.09 -26.04
C ARG A 194 -8.80 6.90 -26.43
N GLU A 195 -8.20 7.65 -25.51
CA GLU A 195 -6.98 8.43 -25.78
C GLU A 195 -5.80 7.53 -26.19
N VAL A 196 -5.56 6.44 -25.46
CA VAL A 196 -4.52 5.45 -25.80
C VAL A 196 -4.77 4.81 -27.16
N VAL A 197 -6.02 4.49 -27.50
CA VAL A 197 -6.38 3.86 -28.78
C VAL A 197 -6.45 4.86 -29.95
N SER A 198 -6.65 6.15 -29.67
CA SER A 198 -6.77 7.20 -30.69
C SER A 198 -5.45 7.89 -31.03
N THR A 199 -4.46 7.82 -30.15
CA THR A 199 -3.10 8.30 -30.42
C THR A 199 -2.36 7.28 -31.30
N ARG A 200 -1.87 7.72 -32.48
CA ARG A 200 -0.94 6.90 -33.27
C ARG A 200 0.28 6.61 -32.41
N PRO A 201 0.86 5.39 -32.45
CA PRO A 201 2.10 5.09 -31.74
C PRO A 201 3.16 6.12 -32.16
N PRO A 202 3.61 7.01 -31.27
CA PRO A 202 4.57 8.03 -31.68
C PRO A 202 5.91 7.36 -31.92
N GLU A 203 6.61 7.75 -33.00
CA GLU A 203 7.86 7.10 -33.43
C GLU A 203 8.97 7.13 -32.36
N LYS A 204 8.84 7.95 -31.31
CA LYS A 204 9.74 8.06 -30.15
C LYS A 204 9.01 8.61 -28.91
N VAL A 205 8.12 7.84 -28.26
CA VAL A 205 7.69 8.19 -26.89
C VAL A 205 8.69 7.61 -25.92
N ASP A 206 9.24 8.46 -25.07
CA ASP A 206 9.93 8.02 -23.87
C ASP A 206 8.95 7.19 -23.00
N PRO A 207 9.23 5.91 -22.73
CA PRO A 207 8.40 5.02 -21.90
C PRO A 207 7.85 5.67 -20.63
N THR A 208 8.69 6.48 -19.98
CA THR A 208 8.38 7.19 -18.74
C THR A 208 7.27 8.23 -18.93
N LEU A 209 7.19 8.85 -20.10
CA LEU A 209 6.24 9.91 -20.44
C LEU A 209 4.81 9.38 -20.64
N LEU A 210 4.66 8.12 -21.04
CA LEU A 210 3.35 7.48 -21.08
C LEU A 210 2.93 6.98 -19.70
N ALA A 211 3.82 6.40 -18.90
CA ALA A 211 3.51 6.10 -17.50
C ALA A 211 3.22 7.38 -16.69
N GLU A 212 3.78 8.52 -17.08
CA GLU A 212 3.47 9.85 -16.58
C GLU A 212 2.15 10.41 -17.09
N ARG A 213 1.79 10.22 -18.38
CA ARG A 213 0.44 10.54 -18.88
C ARG A 213 -0.59 9.66 -18.21
N LEU A 214 -0.33 8.34 -18.27
CA LEU A 214 -0.44 7.26 -17.27
C LEU A 214 -0.54 7.64 -15.80
N GLY A 215 0.05 8.72 -15.35
CA GLY A 215 0.26 9.04 -13.95
C GLY A 215 -0.45 10.32 -13.54
N GLU A 216 -0.65 11.23 -14.49
CA GLU A 216 -1.45 12.45 -14.40
C GLU A 216 -2.97 12.19 -14.21
N PHE A 217 -3.35 10.90 -14.09
CA PHE A 217 -4.70 10.36 -13.95
C PHE A 217 -5.50 10.90 -12.75
N GLY A 218 -4.81 11.51 -11.77
CA GLY A 218 -5.41 12.16 -10.60
C GLY A 218 -5.43 13.70 -10.61
N ARG A 219 -4.93 14.36 -11.67
CA ARG A 219 -4.88 15.83 -11.71
C ARG A 219 -6.07 16.40 -12.46
N HIS A 220 -6.97 17.08 -11.74
CA HIS A 220 -8.03 17.89 -12.35
C HIS A 220 -7.44 18.92 -13.34
N PRO A 221 -8.07 19.16 -14.51
CA PRO A 221 -7.78 20.35 -15.29
C PRO A 221 -8.17 21.58 -14.46
N ARG A 222 -7.26 22.56 -14.32
CA ARG A 222 -7.65 23.88 -13.81
C ARG A 222 -8.65 24.50 -14.79
N PRO A 223 -9.60 25.33 -14.32
CA PRO A 223 -10.38 26.15 -15.23
C PRO A 223 -9.42 27.12 -15.92
N SER A 224 -9.11 26.86 -17.20
CA SER A 224 -8.40 27.84 -18.02
C SER A 224 -9.34 28.99 -18.33
N GLU A 225 -8.91 30.20 -17.99
CA GLU A 225 -9.58 31.43 -18.37
C GLU A 225 -9.73 31.55 -19.90
N ARG A 226 -10.77 32.28 -20.28
CA ARG A 226 -11.41 32.39 -21.60
C ARG A 226 -10.46 32.70 -22.77
N GLY A 227 -10.80 32.19 -23.96
CA GLY A 227 -10.26 32.68 -25.23
C GLY A 227 -10.89 32.12 -26.50
N SER A 228 -11.91 32.83 -27.01
CA SER A 228 -12.40 32.87 -28.41
C SER A 228 -13.22 31.71 -29.02
N SER A 229 -14.19 32.16 -29.81
CA SER A 229 -15.35 31.49 -30.40
C SER A 229 -15.03 30.63 -31.62
N GLY A 230 -15.57 29.41 -31.63
CA GLY A 230 -15.76 28.58 -32.83
C GLY A 230 -16.96 27.67 -32.64
N SER A 231 -18.03 27.92 -33.38
CA SER A 231 -19.27 27.13 -33.37
C SER A 231 -19.03 25.74 -33.98
N CYS A 232 -19.02 24.70 -33.15
CA CYS A 232 -19.16 23.31 -33.56
C CYS A 232 -20.19 22.64 -32.62
N ALA A 233 -21.00 21.73 -33.18
CA ALA A 233 -22.13 21.08 -32.52
C ALA A 233 -21.79 20.64 -31.09
N THR A 234 -22.62 21.01 -30.12
CA THR A 234 -22.45 20.66 -28.71
C THR A 234 -22.44 19.14 -28.55
N PRO A 235 -21.31 18.52 -28.16
CA PRO A 235 -21.33 17.16 -27.65
C PRO A 235 -22.23 17.16 -26.41
N ARG A 236 -23.05 16.11 -26.21
CA ARG A 236 -23.72 15.90 -24.92
C ARG A 236 -22.62 15.92 -23.86
N VAL A 237 -22.65 16.94 -22.99
CA VAL A 237 -21.70 17.10 -21.90
C VAL A 237 -21.88 15.88 -20.98
N PRO A 238 -20.86 15.02 -20.80
CA PRO A 238 -20.94 13.94 -19.82
C PRO A 238 -21.30 14.53 -18.46
N ALA A 239 -22.14 13.84 -17.69
CA ALA A 239 -22.49 14.28 -16.34
C ALA A 239 -21.22 14.60 -15.54
N PRO A 240 -21.19 15.71 -14.77
CA PRO A 240 -19.98 16.12 -14.06
C PRO A 240 -19.51 15.01 -13.12
N ILE A 241 -18.20 14.72 -13.16
CA ILE A 241 -17.54 13.82 -12.23
C ILE A 241 -17.86 14.32 -10.81
N PRO A 242 -18.35 13.47 -9.88
CA PRO A 242 -18.53 13.89 -8.50
C PRO A 242 -17.19 14.41 -7.97
N PRO A 243 -17.20 15.47 -7.15
CA PRO A 243 -15.96 16.01 -6.61
C PRO A 243 -15.21 14.87 -5.89
N PRO A 244 -13.87 14.83 -5.98
CA PRO A 244 -13.08 13.79 -5.33
C PRO A 244 -13.47 13.66 -3.86
N GLY A 245 -13.57 12.44 -3.36
CA GLY A 245 -13.67 12.21 -1.93
C GLY A 245 -12.39 12.69 -1.25
N HIS A 246 -12.52 13.44 -0.16
CA HIS A 246 -11.38 13.88 0.66
C HIS A 246 -11.24 13.07 1.94
N HIS A 247 -12.29 12.36 2.35
CA HIS A 247 -12.35 11.65 3.62
C HIS A 247 -12.16 10.14 3.40
N TYR A 248 -11.05 9.62 3.92
CA TYR A 248 -10.59 8.27 3.69
C TYR A 248 -10.58 7.48 5.00
N LEU A 249 -11.33 6.37 5.05
CA LEU A 249 -11.21 5.39 6.11
C LEU A 249 -10.01 4.50 5.78
N LYS A 250 -8.87 4.79 6.39
CA LYS A 250 -7.63 4.01 6.28
C LYS A 250 -7.22 3.51 7.66
N ASP A 251 -6.36 2.50 7.69
CA ASP A 251 -5.81 1.93 8.93
C ASP A 251 -6.87 1.36 9.89
N TRP A 252 -8.01 0.89 9.37
CA TRP A 252 -9.03 0.29 10.22
C TRP A 252 -8.63 -1.13 10.63
N HIS A 253 -8.34 -1.32 11.93
CA HIS A 253 -8.02 -2.58 12.61
C HIS A 253 -9.25 -3.50 12.74
N MET A 254 -9.86 -3.85 11.62
CA MET A 254 -11.12 -4.62 11.57
C MET A 254 -10.95 -6.03 12.13
N VAL A 255 -9.79 -6.66 11.95
CA VAL A 255 -9.54 -8.02 12.47
C VAL A 255 -9.51 -8.02 13.99
N ARG A 256 -8.85 -7.03 14.62
CA ARG A 256 -8.89 -6.83 16.08
C ARG A 256 -10.30 -6.55 16.60
N GLN A 257 -11.06 -5.70 15.91
CA GLN A 257 -12.40 -5.30 16.34
C GLN A 257 -13.46 -6.40 16.11
N PHE A 258 -13.30 -7.21 15.06
CA PHE A 258 -14.23 -8.25 14.65
C PHE A 258 -13.52 -9.57 14.27
N PRO A 259 -12.83 -10.24 15.22
CA PRO A 259 -12.05 -11.46 14.93
C PRO A 259 -12.91 -12.59 14.35
N ASP A 260 -14.18 -12.68 14.76
CA ASP A 260 -15.14 -13.68 14.27
C ASP A 260 -15.65 -13.40 12.85
N ALA A 261 -15.37 -12.23 12.27
CA ALA A 261 -15.77 -11.94 10.89
C ALA A 261 -15.06 -12.84 9.89
N ARG A 262 -13.85 -13.33 10.22
CA ARG A 262 -13.04 -14.24 9.38
C ARG A 262 -13.04 -13.84 7.91
N ALA A 263 -12.85 -12.54 7.67
CA ALA A 263 -13.06 -11.93 6.35
C ALA A 263 -12.06 -12.42 5.29
N TYR A 264 -10.88 -12.86 5.73
CA TYR A 264 -9.82 -13.39 4.88
C TYR A 264 -8.86 -14.25 5.72
N THR A 265 -7.92 -14.89 5.04
CA THR A 265 -6.73 -15.53 5.62
C THR A 265 -5.49 -14.95 4.96
N THR A 266 -4.39 -14.76 5.69
CA THR A 266 -3.12 -14.34 5.09
C THR A 266 -2.73 -15.29 3.95
N PRO A 267 -2.44 -14.79 2.74
CA PRO A 267 -2.02 -15.65 1.63
C PRO A 267 -0.75 -16.41 1.98
N GLU A 268 -0.60 -17.62 1.45
CA GLU A 268 0.55 -18.48 1.78
C GLU A 268 1.88 -17.80 1.45
N VAL A 269 1.97 -17.06 0.34
CA VAL A 269 3.12 -16.25 -0.06
C VAL A 269 3.40 -15.03 0.82
N PHE A 270 2.62 -14.81 1.89
CA PHE A 270 2.93 -13.84 2.95
C PHE A 270 2.84 -14.45 4.36
N ALA A 271 2.81 -15.78 4.48
CA ALA A 271 2.55 -16.46 5.76
C ALA A 271 3.70 -16.40 6.77
N ASP A 272 4.93 -16.06 6.34
CA ASP A 272 6.09 -15.88 7.21
C ASP A 272 6.07 -14.49 7.88
N ASP A 273 4.95 -14.14 8.49
CA ASP A 273 4.68 -12.83 9.09
C ASP A 273 4.97 -12.83 10.59
N TRP A 274 6.19 -12.41 10.94
CA TRP A 274 6.65 -12.41 12.33
C TRP A 274 6.05 -11.26 13.14
N LEU A 275 5.72 -10.14 12.47
CA LEU A 275 5.19 -8.95 13.12
C LEU A 275 3.81 -9.25 13.69
N ASN A 276 2.92 -9.75 12.85
CA ASN A 276 1.58 -10.07 13.31
C ASN A 276 1.55 -11.32 14.19
N ALA A 277 2.45 -12.30 14.01
CA ALA A 277 2.57 -13.42 14.96
C ALA A 277 2.94 -12.96 16.38
N PHE A 278 3.83 -11.97 16.50
CA PHE A 278 4.19 -11.37 17.78
C PHE A 278 3.01 -10.63 18.43
N TRP A 279 2.29 -9.84 17.64
CA TRP A 279 1.14 -9.08 18.12
C TRP A 279 -0.07 -9.95 18.48
N ASP A 280 -0.32 -11.02 17.72
CA ASP A 280 -1.33 -12.02 18.06
C ASP A 280 -1.02 -12.67 19.42
N HIS A 281 0.25 -12.99 19.68
CA HIS A 281 0.69 -13.55 20.96
C HIS A 281 0.52 -12.56 22.13
N ARG A 282 0.89 -11.30 21.94
CA ARG A 282 0.67 -10.22 22.92
C ARG A 282 -0.82 -10.03 23.20
N THR A 283 -1.62 -9.95 22.16
CA THR A 283 -3.06 -9.70 22.24
C THR A 283 -3.78 -10.85 22.92
N ALA A 284 -3.41 -12.11 22.63
CA ALA A 284 -3.94 -13.28 23.32
C ALA A 284 -3.63 -13.28 24.83
N SER A 285 -2.57 -12.58 25.23
CA SER A 285 -2.17 -12.40 26.62
C SER A 285 -2.76 -11.14 27.27
N ALA A 286 -3.42 -10.27 26.48
CA ALA A 286 -4.02 -9.03 26.95
C ALA A 286 -5.42 -9.29 27.56
N ALA A 287 -5.78 -8.51 28.57
CA ALA A 287 -7.07 -8.66 29.25
C ALA A 287 -8.28 -8.32 28.35
N THR A 288 -8.10 -7.45 27.36
CA THR A 288 -9.13 -6.96 26.43
C THR A 288 -8.53 -6.61 25.07
N ALA A 289 -9.33 -6.66 24.00
CA ALA A 289 -8.89 -6.26 22.65
C ALA A 289 -8.49 -4.77 22.53
N ASP A 290 -9.02 -3.91 23.40
CA ASP A 290 -8.69 -2.48 23.46
C ASP A 290 -7.53 -2.17 24.43
N HIS A 291 -6.80 -3.19 24.90
CA HIS A 291 -5.66 -2.98 25.79
C HIS A 291 -4.54 -2.23 25.04
N PRO A 292 -3.82 -1.28 25.67
CA PRO A 292 -2.70 -0.56 25.03
C PRO A 292 -1.51 -1.42 24.61
N ASP A 293 -1.57 -2.73 24.90
CA ASP A 293 -0.58 -3.75 24.49
C ASP A 293 -1.14 -4.71 23.42
N ALA A 294 -2.35 -4.49 22.93
CA ALA A 294 -2.99 -5.25 21.88
C ALA A 294 -2.95 -4.44 20.57
N ASP A 295 -2.33 -5.00 19.54
CA ASP A 295 -2.26 -4.36 18.23
C ASP A 295 -2.37 -5.40 17.11
N ASP A 296 -2.60 -4.94 15.89
CA ASP A 296 -2.41 -5.72 14.68
C ASP A 296 -1.98 -4.81 13.53
N TYR A 297 -1.11 -5.31 12.66
CA TYR A 297 -0.67 -4.58 11.47
C TYR A 297 -1.46 -5.07 10.26
N ARG A 298 -2.78 -5.12 10.45
CA ARG A 298 -3.77 -5.69 9.53
C ARG A 298 -4.91 -4.70 9.35
N PHE A 299 -4.93 -4.04 8.21
CA PHE A 299 -5.78 -2.90 7.98
C PHE A 299 -6.81 -3.15 6.87
N VAL A 300 -7.99 -2.59 7.05
CA VAL A 300 -9.00 -2.45 5.99
C VAL A 300 -9.06 -0.98 5.60
N TYR A 301 -8.97 -0.71 4.30
CA TYR A 301 -9.08 0.64 3.75
C TYR A 301 -10.37 0.69 2.93
N ILE A 302 -11.19 1.71 3.16
CA ILE A 302 -12.43 1.98 2.43
C ILE A 302 -12.43 3.44 2.03
N GLY A 303 -12.47 3.73 0.74
CA GLY A 303 -12.33 5.10 0.24
C GLY A 303 -13.22 5.36 -0.97
N ALA A 304 -13.77 6.57 -1.04
CA ALA A 304 -14.43 7.06 -2.24
C ALA A 304 -13.40 7.37 -3.36
N HIS A 305 -13.87 7.51 -4.59
CA HIS A 305 -13.02 7.96 -5.70
C HIS A 305 -12.20 9.22 -5.35
N GLY A 306 -10.92 9.22 -5.70
CA GLY A 306 -9.98 10.31 -5.49
C GLY A 306 -9.46 10.43 -4.05
N THR A 307 -9.88 9.57 -3.12
CA THR A 307 -9.17 9.46 -1.83
C THR A 307 -7.78 8.87 -2.05
N TRP A 308 -6.79 9.30 -1.25
CA TRP A 308 -5.40 8.89 -1.48
C TRP A 308 -4.63 8.73 -0.16
N THR A 309 -3.54 7.96 -0.23
CA THR A 309 -2.57 7.76 0.86
C THR A 309 -1.33 8.60 0.57
N PRO A 310 -0.90 9.47 1.51
CA PRO A 310 0.29 10.31 1.37
C PRO A 310 1.55 9.56 0.97
N PHE A 311 2.53 10.29 0.44
CA PHE A 311 3.83 9.74 0.11
C PHE A 311 4.56 9.28 1.38
N HIS A 312 4.92 8.00 1.45
CA HIS A 312 5.55 7.41 2.63
C HIS A 312 6.33 6.14 2.30
N THR A 313 7.15 5.68 3.24
CA THR A 313 7.58 4.28 3.34
C THR A 313 6.81 3.61 4.47
N ASP A 314 6.53 2.32 4.35
CA ASP A 314 5.81 1.56 5.39
C ASP A 314 6.48 1.64 6.77
N VAL A 315 5.64 1.64 7.82
CA VAL A 315 6.06 1.72 9.23
C VAL A 315 7.10 0.66 9.58
N PHE A 316 7.99 0.96 10.52
CA PHE A 316 9.12 0.10 10.93
C PHE A 316 10.15 -0.21 9.83
N GLY A 317 9.99 0.29 8.60
CA GLY A 317 10.69 -0.29 7.45
C GLY A 317 10.23 -1.72 7.18
N SER A 318 8.98 -2.05 7.54
CA SER A 318 8.36 -3.33 7.27
C SER A 318 8.18 -3.58 5.77
N TYR A 319 7.86 -4.82 5.43
CA TYR A 319 7.21 -5.11 4.17
C TYR A 319 5.73 -4.75 4.25
N SER A 320 5.08 -4.58 3.10
CA SER A 320 3.64 -4.47 3.02
C SER A 320 3.08 -5.33 1.89
N TRP A 321 1.83 -5.75 2.03
CA TRP A 321 1.04 -6.20 0.91
C TRP A 321 -0.35 -5.60 0.95
N SER A 322 -0.91 -5.32 -0.23
CA SER A 322 -2.24 -4.74 -0.40
C SER A 322 -3.03 -5.61 -1.36
N SER A 323 -4.13 -6.20 -0.92
CA SER A 323 -5.07 -6.94 -1.77
C SER A 323 -6.32 -6.12 -2.04
N ASN A 324 -6.60 -5.84 -3.30
CA ASN A 324 -7.71 -4.98 -3.68
C ASN A 324 -8.99 -5.80 -3.79
N VAL A 325 -10.06 -5.40 -3.09
CA VAL A 325 -11.35 -6.11 -3.12
C VAL A 325 -12.21 -5.60 -4.26
N CYS A 326 -12.35 -4.28 -4.41
CA CYS A 326 -13.10 -3.59 -5.47
C CYS A 326 -12.51 -2.20 -5.75
N GLY A 327 -12.94 -1.55 -6.83
CA GLY A 327 -12.31 -0.31 -7.30
C GLY A 327 -10.90 -0.54 -7.85
N ILE A 328 -10.15 0.53 -8.10
CA ILE A 328 -8.78 0.47 -8.60
C ILE A 328 -7.88 1.30 -7.69
N LYS A 329 -6.66 0.82 -7.45
CA LYS A 329 -5.61 1.60 -6.81
C LYS A 329 -4.52 1.96 -7.80
N HIS A 330 -4.22 3.24 -7.92
CA HIS A 330 -3.08 3.75 -8.67
C HIS A 330 -1.93 4.00 -7.70
N TRP A 331 -0.87 3.23 -7.84
CA TRP A 331 0.32 3.31 -7.02
C TRP A 331 1.46 3.93 -7.79
N ILE A 332 2.27 4.73 -7.08
CA ILE A 332 3.49 5.31 -7.61
C ILE A 332 4.61 4.93 -6.65
N LEU A 333 5.50 4.04 -7.08
CA LEU A 333 6.56 3.46 -6.26
C LEU A 333 7.92 4.01 -6.66
N TYR A 334 8.74 4.34 -5.66
CA TYR A 334 10.13 4.75 -5.80
C TYR A 334 11.05 3.76 -5.06
N PRO A 335 12.07 3.21 -5.74
CA PRO A 335 12.97 2.24 -5.13
C PRO A 335 13.85 2.89 -4.05
N PRO A 336 14.30 2.15 -3.02
CA PRO A 336 15.18 2.71 -1.97
C PRO A 336 16.46 3.36 -2.50
N SER A 337 16.93 2.96 -3.69
CA SER A 337 18.10 3.55 -4.35
C SER A 337 17.90 5.00 -4.78
N THR A 338 16.67 5.47 -4.97
CA THR A 338 16.40 6.90 -5.20
C THR A 338 16.39 7.70 -3.90
N GLN A 339 16.51 7.08 -2.73
CA GLN A 339 16.41 7.78 -1.44
C GLN A 339 17.77 8.02 -0.78
N GLN A 340 18.84 7.38 -1.27
CA GLN A 340 20.19 7.52 -0.72
C GLN A 340 21.16 8.00 -1.80
N PRO A 341 21.95 9.06 -1.54
CA PRO A 341 22.94 9.51 -2.50
C PRO A 341 23.97 8.39 -2.73
N PRO A 342 24.47 8.21 -3.96
CA PRO A 342 25.74 7.52 -4.16
C PRO A 342 26.75 8.23 -3.25
N SER A 343 27.49 7.46 -2.44
CA SER A 343 28.42 7.98 -1.45
C SER A 343 29.22 9.17 -2.03
N ASN A 344 29.01 10.36 -1.45
CA ASN A 344 29.61 11.67 -1.76
C ASN A 344 28.91 12.63 -2.75
N ALA A 345 27.66 12.37 -3.19
CA ALA A 345 26.92 13.32 -4.03
C ALA A 345 25.55 13.71 -3.44
N THR A 346 25.52 14.72 -2.57
CA THR A 346 24.27 15.26 -1.97
C THR A 346 23.33 15.93 -2.98
N ASN A 347 23.77 16.15 -4.22
CA ASN A 347 23.00 16.82 -5.29
C ASN A 347 22.78 15.92 -6.53
N HIS A 348 22.70 14.60 -6.36
CA HIS A 348 22.46 13.72 -7.50
C HIS A 348 21.02 13.90 -8.04
N PRO A 349 20.81 14.06 -9.37
CA PRO A 349 19.52 14.47 -9.96
C PRO A 349 18.38 13.46 -9.82
N THR A 350 18.65 12.29 -9.23
CA THR A 350 17.69 11.19 -9.07
C THR A 350 17.36 10.89 -7.61
N ILE A 351 17.88 11.68 -6.67
CA ILE A 351 17.65 11.46 -5.23
C ILE A 351 16.43 12.25 -4.78
N ILE A 352 15.45 11.53 -4.24
CA ILE A 352 14.19 12.09 -3.75
C ILE A 352 14.23 12.29 -2.24
N PRO A 353 13.62 13.37 -1.72
CA PRO A 353 13.28 13.44 -0.31
C PRO A 353 12.20 12.39 0.01
N THR A 354 12.29 11.78 1.19
CA THR A 354 11.21 10.96 1.76
C THR A 354 10.52 11.66 2.93
N GLU A 355 11.07 12.77 3.40
CA GLU A 355 10.52 13.60 4.47
C GLU A 355 9.98 14.92 3.90
N GLY A 356 8.94 15.46 4.54
CA GLY A 356 8.35 16.75 4.14
C GLY A 356 7.60 16.74 2.81
N VAL A 357 7.44 15.57 2.18
CA VAL A 357 6.64 15.38 0.97
C VAL A 357 5.35 14.68 1.35
N HIS A 358 4.24 15.42 1.36
CA HIS A 358 2.92 14.85 1.58
C HIS A 358 2.32 14.33 0.28
N ASP A 359 2.23 15.20 -0.74
CA ASP A 359 1.70 14.91 -2.08
C ASP A 359 2.78 15.12 -3.13
N ILE A 360 3.23 14.07 -3.83
CA ILE A 360 4.28 14.16 -4.86
C ILE A 360 3.89 15.03 -6.06
N TYR A 361 2.60 15.38 -6.19
CA TYR A 361 2.06 16.18 -7.27
C TYR A 361 1.80 17.64 -6.92
N ARG A 362 2.03 18.03 -5.66
CA ARG A 362 1.87 19.41 -5.19
C ARG A 362 2.74 20.36 -6.06
N PRO A 363 2.15 21.40 -6.68
CA PRO A 363 2.84 22.20 -7.70
C PRO A 363 4.11 22.92 -7.24
N ASP A 364 4.17 23.31 -5.97
CA ASP A 364 5.33 23.95 -5.33
C ASP A 364 6.50 22.98 -5.14
N LEU A 365 6.27 21.68 -5.01
CA LEU A 365 7.34 20.69 -4.89
C LEU A 365 8.13 20.52 -6.19
N ALA A 366 7.59 20.91 -7.35
CA ALA A 366 8.41 20.96 -8.57
C ALA A 366 9.57 21.96 -8.44
N ALA A 367 9.38 23.03 -7.65
CA ALA A 367 10.43 24.00 -7.33
C ALA A 367 11.31 23.54 -6.15
N THR A 368 10.70 22.95 -5.11
CA THR A 368 11.40 22.55 -3.87
C THR A 368 12.15 21.22 -4.01
N PHE A 369 11.59 20.27 -4.74
CA PHE A 369 12.07 18.90 -4.92
C PHE A 369 11.93 18.45 -6.38
N PRO A 370 12.67 19.09 -7.31
CA PRO A 370 12.56 18.81 -8.75
C PRO A 370 12.88 17.35 -9.10
N THR A 371 13.62 16.64 -8.25
CA THR A 371 14.00 15.24 -8.44
C THR A 371 12.81 14.28 -8.40
N LEU A 372 11.70 14.61 -7.71
CA LEU A 372 10.50 13.74 -7.64
C LEU A 372 9.85 13.52 -9.01
N GLN A 373 9.91 14.55 -9.85
CA GLN A 373 9.29 14.58 -11.18
C GLN A 373 10.34 14.58 -12.31
N HIS A 374 11.62 14.36 -11.96
CA HIS A 374 12.68 14.37 -12.95
C HIS A 374 12.61 13.11 -13.83
N PRO A 375 12.72 13.21 -15.17
CA PRO A 375 12.57 12.06 -16.08
C PRO A 375 13.56 10.91 -15.82
N GLN A 376 14.73 11.21 -15.25
CA GLN A 376 15.74 10.19 -14.89
C GLN A 376 15.47 9.53 -13.53
N THR A 377 14.53 10.02 -12.74
CA THR A 377 14.17 9.41 -11.45
C THR A 377 13.32 8.19 -11.71
N ARG A 378 13.88 7.02 -11.41
CA ARG A 378 13.16 5.75 -11.55
C ARG A 378 11.95 5.73 -10.62
N ARG A 379 10.77 5.57 -11.21
CA ARG A 379 9.49 5.38 -10.53
C ARG A 379 8.62 4.42 -11.30
N TYR A 380 7.66 3.80 -10.61
CA TYR A 380 6.79 2.80 -11.20
C TYR A 380 5.33 3.14 -10.96
N HIS A 381 4.56 3.20 -12.04
CA HIS A 381 3.11 3.33 -12.00
C HIS A 381 2.46 1.95 -12.04
N ILE A 382 1.65 1.63 -11.03
CA ILE A 382 0.93 0.36 -10.95
C ILE A 382 -0.55 0.65 -10.82
N TYR A 383 -1.33 0.03 -11.71
CA TYR A 383 -2.78 0.03 -11.64
C TYR A 383 -3.25 -1.33 -11.15
N GLN A 384 -3.67 -1.37 -9.90
CA GLN A 384 -4.12 -2.57 -9.23
C GLN A 384 -5.62 -2.75 -9.41
N LEU A 385 -6.01 -3.77 -10.17
CA LEU A 385 -7.39 -4.14 -10.47
C LEU A 385 -8.03 -4.94 -9.31
N PRO A 386 -9.37 -5.08 -9.28
CA PRO A 386 -10.04 -5.91 -8.29
C PRO A 386 -9.52 -7.35 -8.23
N GLY A 387 -9.00 -7.73 -7.07
CA GLY A 387 -8.50 -9.06 -6.72
C GLY A 387 -6.99 -9.18 -6.79
N GLU A 388 -6.33 -8.29 -7.52
CA GLU A 388 -4.89 -8.29 -7.58
C GLU A 388 -4.30 -7.93 -6.21
N THR A 389 -3.12 -8.46 -5.93
CA THR A 389 -2.42 -8.22 -4.66
C THR A 389 -1.02 -7.70 -4.94
N LEU A 390 -0.71 -6.50 -4.48
CA LEU A 390 0.61 -5.89 -4.62
C LEU A 390 1.46 -6.21 -3.39
N PHE A 391 2.65 -6.76 -3.59
CA PHE A 391 3.71 -6.78 -2.58
C PHE A 391 4.55 -5.51 -2.69
N VAL A 392 4.66 -4.77 -1.59
CA VAL A 392 5.48 -3.57 -1.45
C VAL A 392 6.69 -3.92 -0.57
N PRO A 393 7.91 -3.94 -1.11
CA PRO A 393 9.08 -4.32 -0.34
C PRO A 393 9.53 -3.22 0.62
N SER A 394 10.37 -3.60 1.56
CA SER A 394 10.88 -2.73 2.62
C SER A 394 11.62 -1.53 2.05
N GLY A 395 11.27 -0.34 2.54
CA GLY A 395 11.89 0.93 2.15
C GLY A 395 11.46 1.48 0.78
N TRP A 396 10.52 0.85 0.07
CA TRP A 396 9.98 1.42 -1.17
C TRP A 396 9.00 2.54 -0.84
N ALA A 397 9.36 3.77 -1.19
CA ALA A 397 8.52 4.94 -0.94
C ALA A 397 7.40 5.00 -1.97
N HIS A 398 6.18 5.35 -1.56
CA HIS A 398 5.03 5.28 -2.45
C HIS A 398 3.88 6.21 -2.06
N GLN A 399 3.07 6.57 -3.07
CA GLN A 399 1.81 7.28 -2.95
C GLN A 399 0.71 6.47 -3.66
N VAL A 400 -0.52 6.49 -3.13
CA VAL A 400 -1.62 5.66 -3.64
C VAL A 400 -2.90 6.46 -3.78
N GLU A 401 -3.53 6.43 -4.95
CA GLU A 401 -4.83 7.06 -5.20
C GLU A 401 -5.90 6.00 -5.55
N ASN A 402 -7.11 6.19 -5.03
CA ASN A 402 -8.26 5.34 -5.35
C ASN A 402 -8.99 5.86 -6.61
N ILE A 403 -9.08 5.02 -7.63
CA ILE A 403 -9.88 5.25 -8.82
C ILE A 403 -11.17 4.43 -8.68
N GLY A 404 -12.23 5.13 -8.29
CA GLY A 404 -13.51 4.53 -7.97
C GLY A 404 -13.60 4.28 -6.47
N ASP A 405 -14.78 3.90 -6.02
CA ASP A 405 -14.95 3.52 -4.63
C ASP A 405 -14.23 2.18 -4.40
N THR A 406 -13.28 2.19 -3.47
CA THR A 406 -12.28 1.15 -3.32
C THR A 406 -12.33 0.56 -1.92
N ILE A 407 -12.18 -0.76 -1.85
CA ILE A 407 -11.90 -1.48 -0.60
C ILE A 407 -10.62 -2.27 -0.80
N SER A 408 -9.68 -2.18 0.14
CA SER A 408 -8.51 -3.07 0.17
C SER A 408 -8.21 -3.60 1.56
N ILE A 409 -7.52 -4.73 1.61
CA ILE A 409 -6.98 -5.33 2.82
C ILE A 409 -5.46 -5.26 2.73
N ASN A 410 -4.83 -4.74 3.78
CA ASN A 410 -3.43 -4.37 3.80
C ASN A 410 -2.75 -4.93 5.04
N HIS A 411 -1.56 -5.51 4.90
CA HIS A 411 -0.75 -5.89 6.06
C HIS A 411 0.60 -5.20 5.98
N ASN A 412 1.09 -4.75 7.13
CA ASN A 412 2.52 -4.61 7.33
C ASN A 412 3.07 -5.88 7.99
N TRP A 413 4.24 -6.32 7.56
CA TRP A 413 4.84 -7.56 8.05
C TRP A 413 6.37 -7.52 7.99
N GLY A 414 7.02 -8.43 8.71
CA GLY A 414 8.47 -8.56 8.72
C GLY A 414 8.90 -9.97 9.03
N ASN A 415 10.15 -10.30 8.71
CA ASN A 415 10.76 -11.59 9.01
C ASN A 415 12.29 -11.52 9.02
N ALA A 416 12.95 -12.67 8.94
CA ALA A 416 14.40 -12.76 8.86
C ALA A 416 15.02 -11.92 7.73
N ALA A 417 14.33 -11.72 6.60
CA ALA A 417 14.87 -11.02 5.44
C ALA A 417 15.05 -9.52 5.69
N ASN A 418 14.22 -8.90 6.55
CA ASN A 418 14.30 -7.47 6.86
C ASN A 418 14.51 -7.12 8.34
N VAL A 419 14.54 -8.06 9.29
CA VAL A 419 14.66 -7.73 10.73
C VAL A 419 15.86 -6.84 11.09
N VAL A 420 16.97 -6.97 10.36
CA VAL A 420 18.15 -6.10 10.51
C VAL A 420 17.85 -4.67 10.02
N HIS A 421 17.08 -4.53 8.95
CA HIS A 421 16.62 -3.24 8.46
C HIS A 421 15.64 -2.59 9.44
N LEU A 422 14.70 -3.34 10.01
CA LEU A 422 13.80 -2.86 11.08
C LEU A 422 14.60 -2.27 12.24
N ALA A 423 15.64 -2.99 12.70
CA ALA A 423 16.52 -2.50 13.76
C ALA A 423 17.26 -1.21 13.35
N THR A 424 17.70 -1.12 12.09
CA THR A 424 18.38 0.07 11.56
C THR A 424 17.43 1.28 11.52
N VAL A 425 16.19 1.08 11.09
CA VAL A 425 15.17 2.13 11.06
C VAL A 425 14.85 2.60 12.47
N LEU A 426 14.64 1.68 13.42
CA LEU A 426 14.39 2.02 14.83
C LEU A 426 15.51 2.87 15.44
N GLN A 427 16.78 2.56 15.16
CA GLN A 427 17.91 3.37 15.60
C GLN A 427 17.88 4.79 15.02
N ARG A 428 17.57 4.91 13.73
CA ARG A 428 17.46 6.22 13.06
C ARG A 428 16.30 7.04 13.61
N GLU A 429 15.18 6.41 13.93
CA GLU A 429 14.08 7.11 14.59
C GLU A 429 14.46 7.56 16.00
N LEU A 430 15.25 6.78 16.75
CA LEU A 430 15.78 7.25 18.03
C LEU A 430 16.70 8.47 17.84
N ASP A 431 17.58 8.47 16.84
CA ASP A 431 18.42 9.63 16.51
C ASP A 431 17.55 10.87 16.22
N ARG A 432 16.45 10.71 15.48
CA ARG A 432 15.50 11.80 15.18
C ARG A 432 14.77 12.29 16.43
N VAL A 433 14.32 11.38 17.29
CA VAL A 433 13.70 11.74 18.57
C VAL A 433 14.68 12.54 19.42
N GLU A 434 15.90 12.05 19.61
CA GLU A 434 16.92 12.73 20.40
C GLU A 434 17.26 14.13 19.84
N ALA A 435 17.24 14.31 18.52
CA ALA A 435 17.43 15.60 17.88
C ALA A 435 16.22 16.54 18.06
N ALA A 436 14.99 16.00 17.96
CA ALA A 436 13.76 16.77 18.02
C ALA A 436 13.47 17.37 19.40
N ILE A 437 13.86 16.66 20.47
CA ILE A 437 13.69 17.12 21.87
C ILE A 437 15.02 17.52 22.52
N ALA A 438 16.06 17.81 21.73
CA ALA A 438 17.40 18.09 22.23
C ALA A 438 17.47 19.30 23.18
N ASP A 439 16.57 20.27 23.02
CA ASP A 439 16.44 21.46 23.85
C ASP A 439 16.01 21.14 25.30
N CYS A 440 15.37 19.99 25.51
CA CYS A 440 14.96 19.51 26.83
C CYS A 440 16.06 18.73 27.56
N ARG A 441 17.19 18.42 26.89
CA ARG A 441 18.22 17.51 27.41
C ARG A 441 18.83 17.96 28.73
N ASP A 442 19.13 19.26 28.87
CA ASP A 442 19.78 19.80 30.06
C ASP A 442 18.81 19.98 31.26
N LEU A 443 17.52 19.71 31.06
CA LEU A 443 16.48 19.77 32.10
C LEU A 443 16.33 18.44 32.88
N MET A 444 16.96 17.38 32.40
CA MET A 444 16.80 16.00 32.89
C MET A 444 18.16 15.38 33.19
N ASP A 445 18.20 14.38 34.06
CA ASP A 445 19.40 13.54 34.18
C ASP A 445 19.53 12.57 32.99
N ALA A 446 20.68 11.89 32.88
CA ALA A 446 20.95 11.01 31.73
C ALA A 446 20.02 9.78 31.65
N ILE A 447 19.49 9.30 32.77
CA ILE A 447 18.56 8.17 32.81
C ILE A 447 17.18 8.66 32.36
N GLU A 448 16.72 9.76 32.96
CA GLU A 448 15.43 10.39 32.64
C GLU A 448 15.35 10.81 31.18
N TRP A 449 16.41 11.45 30.64
CA TRP A 449 16.52 11.79 29.22
C TRP A 449 16.26 10.57 28.33
N ARG A 450 16.98 9.48 28.59
CA ARG A 450 16.88 8.27 27.78
C ARG A 450 15.49 7.65 27.84
N ASP A 451 14.91 7.58 29.03
CA ASP A 451 13.58 6.99 29.22
C ASP A 451 12.52 7.83 28.49
N HIS A 452 12.66 9.16 28.52
CA HIS A 452 11.79 10.07 27.77
C HIS A 452 11.94 9.88 26.25
N CYS A 453 13.17 9.72 25.74
CA CYS A 453 13.38 9.38 24.33
C CYS A 453 12.70 8.06 23.95
N GLN A 454 12.71 7.04 24.82
CA GLN A 454 12.01 5.78 24.54
C GLN A 454 10.48 5.93 24.55
N VAL A 455 9.92 6.81 25.40
CA VAL A 455 8.49 7.14 25.40
C VAL A 455 8.09 7.82 24.09
N VAL A 456 8.83 8.85 23.68
CA VAL A 456 8.56 9.57 22.43
C VAL A 456 8.78 8.66 21.21
N LEU A 457 9.82 7.84 21.22
CA LEU A 457 10.07 6.83 20.18
C LEU A 457 8.89 5.87 20.06
N ARG A 458 8.39 5.34 21.18
CA ARG A 458 7.21 4.46 21.16
C ARG A 458 5.99 5.17 20.56
N ALA A 459 5.73 6.41 20.96
CA ALA A 459 4.57 7.16 20.51
C ALA A 459 4.62 7.47 19.00
N ASN A 460 5.80 7.82 18.47
CA ASN A 460 5.96 8.23 17.07
C ASN A 460 6.19 7.04 16.11
N HIS A 461 7.01 6.07 16.54
CA HIS A 461 7.38 4.93 15.70
C HIS A 461 6.42 3.75 15.85
N GLY A 462 5.79 3.58 17.01
CA GLY A 462 4.95 2.43 17.37
C GLY A 462 5.68 1.33 18.15
N MET A 463 7.02 1.39 18.24
CA MET A 463 7.83 0.50 19.08
C MET A 463 9.02 1.27 19.64
N ASN A 464 9.36 0.99 20.90
CA ASN A 464 10.66 1.38 21.47
C ASN A 464 11.66 0.20 21.42
N TYR A 465 12.87 0.41 21.94
CA TYR A 465 13.90 -0.63 21.91
C TYR A 465 13.53 -1.86 22.73
N GLU A 466 12.81 -1.70 23.84
CA GLU A 466 12.37 -2.82 24.67
C GLU A 466 11.33 -3.67 23.93
N GLU A 467 10.33 -3.04 23.31
CA GLU A 467 9.31 -3.75 22.53
C GLU A 467 9.93 -4.45 21.31
N PHE A 468 10.90 -3.82 20.66
CA PHE A 468 11.63 -4.46 19.57
C PHE A 468 12.50 -5.63 20.06
N TYR A 469 13.11 -5.53 21.25
CA TYR A 469 13.76 -6.68 21.89
C TYR A 469 12.76 -7.82 22.15
N ARG A 470 11.57 -7.53 22.69
CA ARG A 470 10.53 -8.54 22.93
C ARG A 470 10.07 -9.21 21.63
N TYR A 471 9.94 -8.43 20.55
CA TYR A 471 9.68 -8.96 19.20
C TYR A 471 10.78 -9.93 18.72
N VAL A 472 12.05 -9.56 18.91
CA VAL A 472 13.21 -10.42 18.59
C VAL A 472 13.21 -11.68 19.45
N ALA A 473 12.96 -11.55 20.75
CA ALA A 473 12.94 -12.66 21.70
C ALA A 473 11.85 -13.67 21.37
N PHE A 474 10.62 -13.21 21.18
CA PHE A 474 9.49 -14.04 20.78
C PHE A 474 9.80 -14.86 19.53
N ASN A 475 10.30 -14.22 18.48
CA ASN A 475 10.58 -14.91 17.22
C ASN A 475 11.77 -15.87 17.32
N ALA A 476 12.81 -15.52 18.09
CA ALA A 476 13.93 -16.42 18.33
C ALA A 476 13.49 -17.68 19.07
N GLU A 477 12.67 -17.52 20.12
CA GLU A 477 12.19 -18.65 20.93
C GLU A 477 11.22 -19.54 20.15
N ARG A 478 10.31 -18.94 19.39
CA ARG A 478 9.42 -19.66 18.46
C ARG A 478 10.23 -20.50 17.47
N LEU A 479 11.26 -19.92 16.85
CA LEU A 479 12.11 -20.62 15.87
C LEU A 479 12.96 -21.74 16.50
N MET A 480 13.51 -21.54 17.70
CA MET A 480 14.28 -22.57 18.41
C MET A 480 13.40 -23.72 18.91
N ALA A 481 12.11 -23.48 19.11
CA ALA A 481 11.14 -24.49 19.53
C ALA A 481 10.64 -25.36 18.37
N THR A 482 10.72 -24.88 17.12
CA THR A 482 10.29 -25.62 15.93
C THR A 482 11.13 -26.88 15.74
N THR A 483 10.50 -28.06 15.72
CA THR A 483 11.17 -29.32 15.39
C THR A 483 11.24 -29.57 13.88
N ASN A 484 12.20 -30.36 13.39
CA ASN A 484 12.30 -30.74 11.97
C ASN A 484 11.03 -31.43 11.41
N ALA A 485 10.19 -32.02 12.27
CA ALA A 485 8.93 -32.66 11.87
C ALA A 485 7.74 -31.68 11.77
N GLU A 486 7.87 -30.47 12.31
CA GLU A 486 6.85 -29.41 12.28
C GLU A 486 7.09 -28.39 11.16
N GLN A 487 8.16 -28.55 10.37
CA GLN A 487 8.35 -27.74 9.17
C GLN A 487 7.22 -28.05 8.18
N PRO A 488 6.36 -27.08 7.83
CA PRO A 488 5.22 -27.39 6.98
C PRO A 488 5.70 -27.94 5.62
N PRO A 489 5.06 -28.99 5.06
CA PRO A 489 5.67 -29.86 4.04
C PRO A 489 6.05 -29.20 2.71
N ASP A 490 5.60 -27.98 2.43
CA ASP A 490 5.97 -27.20 1.24
C ASP A 490 6.24 -25.72 1.57
N SER A 491 6.49 -25.42 2.85
CA SER A 491 6.69 -24.06 3.33
C SER A 491 8.02 -23.49 2.86
N TRP A 492 8.01 -22.21 2.54
CA TRP A 492 9.10 -21.20 2.56
C TRP A 492 10.52 -21.55 3.02
N LEU A 493 10.68 -22.49 3.95
CA LEU A 493 11.90 -22.82 4.63
C LEU A 493 12.81 -23.61 3.68
N ILE A 494 13.70 -22.90 3.01
CA ILE A 494 14.88 -23.52 2.38
C ILE A 494 15.70 -24.26 3.46
N PRO A 495 16.44 -25.33 3.12
CA PRO A 495 17.35 -25.97 4.06
C PRO A 495 18.25 -24.93 4.74
N GLY A 496 18.30 -24.95 6.08
CA GLY A 496 19.05 -23.97 6.87
C GLY A 496 18.31 -22.65 7.15
N TYR A 497 17.02 -22.52 6.82
CA TYR A 497 16.28 -21.27 7.05
C TYR A 497 16.22 -20.88 8.53
N ILE A 498 16.01 -21.84 9.45
CA ILE A 498 15.92 -21.55 10.89
C ILE A 498 17.27 -20.99 11.38
N GLU A 499 18.38 -21.63 11.02
CA GLU A 499 19.73 -21.20 11.38
C GLU A 499 20.04 -19.82 10.80
N TRP A 500 19.67 -19.59 9.54
CA TRP A 500 19.83 -18.29 8.89
C TRP A 500 19.01 -17.21 9.61
N SER A 501 17.75 -17.49 9.92
CA SER A 501 16.81 -16.60 10.61
C SER A 501 17.29 -16.21 12.00
N LEU A 502 17.72 -17.21 12.79
CA LEU A 502 18.36 -17.02 14.07
C LEU A 502 19.65 -16.18 13.94
N GLY A 503 20.41 -16.39 12.87
CA GLY A 503 21.55 -15.56 12.51
C GLY A 503 21.20 -14.08 12.29
N GLN A 504 20.09 -13.78 11.61
CA GLN A 504 19.61 -12.41 11.40
C GLN A 504 19.11 -11.76 12.70
N LEU A 505 18.35 -12.51 13.52
CA LEU A 505 17.93 -12.05 14.85
C LEU A 505 19.13 -11.76 15.75
N ARG A 506 20.18 -12.61 15.72
CA ARG A 506 21.43 -12.37 16.45
C ARG A 506 22.15 -11.10 15.99
N LYS A 507 22.12 -10.79 14.69
CA LYS A 507 22.67 -9.55 14.14
C LYS A 507 21.88 -8.34 14.61
N ALA A 508 20.55 -8.35 14.50
CA ALA A 508 19.68 -7.28 14.98
C ALA A 508 19.90 -7.03 16.49
N LEU A 509 19.98 -8.09 17.29
CA LEU A 509 20.23 -7.99 18.73
C LEU A 509 21.63 -7.47 19.05
N GLY A 510 22.66 -7.98 18.35
CA GLY A 510 24.05 -7.67 18.65
C GLY A 510 24.52 -6.33 18.10
N SER A 511 24.45 -6.19 16.78
CA SER A 511 25.02 -5.05 16.05
C SER A 511 24.18 -3.78 16.16
N TYR A 512 22.90 -3.90 16.54
CA TYR A 512 21.98 -2.76 16.59
C TYR A 512 21.49 -2.47 18.00
N LEU A 513 20.92 -3.44 18.72
CA LEU A 513 20.45 -3.14 20.08
C LEU A 513 21.59 -3.08 21.10
N LEU A 514 22.37 -4.16 21.23
CA LEU A 514 23.35 -4.31 22.32
C LEU A 514 24.65 -3.52 22.10
N ALA A 515 25.01 -3.23 20.85
CA ALA A 515 26.15 -2.37 20.51
C ALA A 515 25.82 -0.88 20.64
N ASP A 516 24.55 -0.52 20.68
CA ASP A 516 24.12 0.85 20.90
C ASP A 516 24.26 1.21 22.38
N GLY A 517 25.21 2.11 22.68
CA GLY A 517 25.52 2.56 24.03
C GLY A 517 24.32 3.16 24.76
N ARG A 518 23.28 3.59 24.03
CA ARG A 518 22.03 4.12 24.61
C ARG A 518 21.26 3.05 25.39
N THR A 519 21.47 1.77 25.14
CA THR A 519 20.80 0.69 25.91
C THR A 519 21.43 0.42 27.28
N ALA A 520 22.61 0.99 27.59
CA ALA A 520 23.39 0.61 28.76
C ALA A 520 22.63 0.79 30.09
N GLY A 521 22.31 -0.32 30.77
CA GLY A 521 21.63 -0.29 32.08
C GLY A 521 20.11 -0.40 32.02
N MET A 522 19.51 -0.55 30.83
CA MET A 522 18.10 -0.96 30.71
C MET A 522 17.90 -2.40 31.23
N ALA A 523 16.79 -2.66 31.90
CA ALA A 523 16.53 -3.92 32.61
C ALA A 523 16.61 -5.17 31.69
N TRP A 524 16.08 -5.07 30.48
CA TRP A 524 16.00 -6.17 29.51
C TRP A 524 17.34 -6.54 28.85
N VAL A 525 18.39 -5.72 29.01
CA VAL A 525 19.69 -5.91 28.32
C VAL A 525 20.42 -7.18 28.75
N GLN A 526 20.27 -7.58 30.01
CA GLN A 526 20.88 -8.82 30.50
C GLN A 526 20.24 -10.04 29.85
N GLU A 527 18.92 -10.04 29.72
CA GLU A 527 18.13 -11.08 29.05
C GLU A 527 18.45 -11.14 27.56
N ALA A 528 18.55 -9.97 26.90
CA ALA A 528 19.03 -9.86 25.53
C ALA A 528 20.42 -10.50 25.32
N ARG A 529 21.38 -10.25 26.21
CA ARG A 529 22.71 -10.89 26.13
C ARG A 529 22.65 -12.41 26.33
N LEU A 530 21.77 -12.90 27.20
CA LEU A 530 21.55 -14.33 27.40
C LEU A 530 20.93 -14.98 26.16
N LEU A 531 19.91 -14.35 25.57
CA LEU A 531 19.29 -14.80 24.32
C LEU A 531 20.30 -14.85 23.17
N GLN A 532 21.13 -13.81 23.02
CA GLN A 532 22.18 -13.79 21.99
C GLN A 532 23.14 -14.98 22.10
N ARG A 533 23.49 -15.37 23.33
CA ARG A 533 24.32 -16.56 23.61
C ARG A 533 23.58 -17.85 23.28
N ARG A 534 22.31 -17.99 23.67
CA ARG A 534 21.46 -19.15 23.35
C ARG A 534 21.37 -19.37 21.84
N ILE A 535 21.10 -18.30 21.08
CA ILE A 535 21.06 -18.35 19.61
C ILE A 535 22.40 -18.82 19.04
N LYS A 536 23.53 -18.29 19.54
CA LYS A 536 24.86 -18.70 19.09
C LYS A 536 25.15 -20.18 19.36
N CYS A 537 24.72 -20.70 20.52
CA CYS A 537 24.86 -22.11 20.87
C CYS A 537 24.01 -23.02 19.99
N TYR A 538 22.76 -22.62 19.70
CA TYR A 538 21.87 -23.36 18.81
C TYR A 538 22.52 -23.59 17.44
N SER A 539 23.01 -22.52 16.79
CA SER A 539 23.65 -22.64 15.47
C SER A 539 24.94 -23.46 15.47
N ALA A 540 25.56 -23.73 16.62
CA ALA A 540 26.77 -24.53 16.72
C ALA A 540 26.49 -26.04 16.94
N THR A 541 25.26 -26.40 17.35
CA THR A 541 24.84 -27.79 17.57
C THR A 541 24.11 -28.40 16.38
N THR A 542 23.61 -27.59 15.45
CA THR A 542 22.82 -28.04 14.28
C THR A 542 23.66 -28.16 12.99
N VAL A 543 24.93 -27.74 13.01
CA VAL A 543 25.93 -27.90 11.94
C VAL A 543 26.89 -29.02 12.32
#